data_AF-A0A519ZYB8-F1
#
_entry.id   AF-A0A519ZYB8-F1
#
_cell.length_a   1.000
_cell.length_b   1.000
_cell.length_c   1.000
_cell.angle_alpha   90.00
_cell.angle_beta   90.00
_cell.angle_gamma   90.00
#
_symmetry.space_group_name_H-M   'P 1'
#
loop_
_entity.id
_entity.type
_entity.pdbx_description
1 polymer ?
#
loop_
_entity_poly.entity_id
_entity_poly.type
_entity_poly.pdbx_seq_one_letter_code
_entity_poly.pdbx_strand_id
1 'polypeptide(L)' 'FLVIPYDIPKGNVSAYFPEANPLVPISSVAKVSNTPTSKYVVVTVVPAKVAKAPQAQKQRAEAVPA' A
#
# COMPACT_ATOMS: atom_id res chain seq x y z
N PHE A 1 10.80 -1.80 2.41
CA PHE A 1 9.62 -2.06 1.58
C PHE A 1 10.00 -1.90 0.12
N LEU A 2 9.40 -2.68 -0.78
CA LEU A 2 9.64 -2.60 -2.23
C LEU A 2 8.34 -2.12 -2.87
N VAL A 3 8.41 -1.05 -3.66
CA VAL A 3 7.26 -0.55 -4.43
C VAL A 3 7.41 -1.06 -5.84
N ILE A 4 6.44 -1.85 -6.29
CA ILE A 4 6.40 -2.36 -7.66
C ILE A 4 5.37 -1.55 -8.43
N PRO A 5 5.74 -0.90 -9.55
CA PRO A 5 4.76 -0.25 -10.41
C PRO A 5 3.84 -1.30 -11.03
N TYR A 6 2.54 -1.02 -11.03
CA TYR A 6 1.53 -1.85 -11.66
C TYR A 6 0.61 -0.97 -12.48
N ASP A 7 0.16 -1.46 -13.63
CA ASP A 7 -0.77 -0.73 -14.48
C ASP A 7 -2.16 -0.76 -13.85
N ILE A 8 -2.66 0.41 -13.43
CA ILE A 8 -3.99 0.58 -12.84
C ILE A 8 -4.74 1.72 -13.52
N PRO A 9 -6.08 1.63 -13.65
CA PRO A 9 -6.85 2.69 -14.28
C PRO A 9 -6.70 4.02 -13.50
N LYS A 10 -6.57 5.12 -14.25
CA LYS A 10 -6.42 6.47 -13.70
C LYS A 10 -7.50 6.77 -12.65
N GLY A 11 -7.07 7.33 -11.52
CA GLY A 11 -7.96 7.68 -10.39
C GLY A 11 -8.08 6.59 -9.33
N ASN A 12 -7.53 5.40 -9.57
CA ASN A 12 -7.42 4.34 -8.56
C ASN A 12 -6.04 4.35 -7.90
N VAL A 13 -5.95 3.71 -6.74
CA VAL A 13 -4.70 3.47 -6.01
C VAL A 13 -4.64 2.02 -5.56
N SER A 14 -3.43 1.52 -5.34
CA SER A 14 -3.17 0.21 -4.75
C SER A 14 -2.38 0.38 -3.47
N ALA A 15 -2.62 -0.48 -2.50
CA ALA A 15 -1.92 -0.53 -1.23
C ALA A 15 -1.57 -1.98 -0.89
N TYR A 16 -0.52 -2.16 -0.11
CA TYR A 16 -0.17 -3.47 0.41
C TYR A 16 -1.15 -3.86 1.53
N PHE A 17 -1.36 -5.17 1.69
CA PHE A 17 -2.11 -5.71 2.81
C PHE A 17 -1.14 -5.99 3.97
N PRO A 18 -1.47 -5.61 5.21
CA PRO A 18 -2.76 -5.12 5.70
C PRO A 18 -2.89 -3.58 5.84
N GLU A 19 -1.98 -2.80 5.26
CA GLU A 19 -1.78 -1.38 5.58
C GLU A 19 -3.01 -0.48 5.32
N ALA A 20 -3.86 -0.83 4.35
CA ALA A 20 -5.08 -0.07 4.04
C ALA A 20 -6.34 -0.55 4.80
N ASN A 21 -6.26 -1.62 5.60
CA ASN A 21 -7.42 -2.13 6.35
C ASN A 21 -8.10 -1.08 7.25
N PRO A 22 -7.38 -0.16 7.91
CA PRO A 22 -8.02 0.90 8.72
C PRO A 22 -8.95 1.82 7.92
N LEU A 23 -8.83 1.87 6.59
CA LEU A 23 -9.67 2.68 5.73
C LEU A 23 -10.98 1.97 5.33
N VAL A 24 -11.11 0.67 5.58
CA VAL A 24 -12.31 -0.11 5.21
C VAL A 24 -13.46 0.24 6.17
N PRO A 25 -14.63 0.70 5.70
CA PRO A 25 -15.73 1.04 6.58
C PRO A 25 -16.32 -0.19 7.27
N ILE A 26 -16.43 -0.13 8.60
CA ILE A 26 -16.95 -1.25 9.42
C ILE A 26 -18.44 -1.50 9.14
N SER A 27 -19.22 -0.45 8.89
CA SER A 27 -20.67 -0.55 8.65
C SER A 27 -21.04 -0.85 7.20
N SER A 28 -20.07 -0.87 6.26
CA SER A 28 -20.33 -1.12 4.85
C SER A 28 -20.06 -2.58 4.51
N VAL A 29 -21.14 -3.34 4.35
CA VAL A 29 -21.10 -4.79 4.13
C VAL A 29 -22.05 -5.20 3.02
N ALA A 30 -21.74 -6.29 2.33
CA ALA A 30 -22.63 -6.87 1.34
C ALA A 30 -23.91 -7.42 2.00
N LYS A 31 -25.07 -7.15 1.37
CA LYS A 31 -26.40 -7.47 1.93
C LYS A 31 -26.61 -8.94 2.31
N VAL A 32 -26.00 -9.87 1.57
CA VAL A 32 -26.23 -11.32 1.74
C VAL A 32 -25.12 -11.97 2.58
N SER A 33 -23.85 -11.75 2.23
CA SER A 33 -22.71 -12.42 2.86
C SER A 33 -22.20 -11.74 4.13
N ASN A 34 -22.62 -10.50 4.39
CA ASN A 34 -22.08 -9.65 5.46
C ASN A 34 -20.56 -9.40 5.36
N THR A 35 -19.96 -9.60 4.18
CA THR A 35 -18.53 -9.33 3.98
C THR A 35 -18.29 -7.82 3.78
N PRO A 36 -17.20 -7.24 4.34
CA PRO A 36 -16.88 -5.84 4.15
C PRO A 36 -16.72 -5.45 2.67
N THR A 37 -17.09 -4.22 2.33
CA THR A 37 -16.96 -3.65 0.97
C THR A 37 -15.52 -3.20 0.65
N SER A 38 -14.53 -4.02 0.98
CA SER A 38 -13.09 -3.64 0.92
C SER A 38 -12.52 -3.38 -0.48
N LYS A 39 -13.19 -3.85 -1.54
CA LYS A 39 -12.74 -3.63 -2.93
C LYS A 39 -13.14 -2.28 -3.51
N TYR A 40 -13.92 -1.47 -2.78
CA TYR A 40 -14.32 -0.14 -3.20
C TYR A 40 -14.36 0.79 -1.98
N VAL A 41 -13.28 1.55 -1.79
CA VAL A 41 -13.14 2.53 -0.73
C VAL A 41 -12.70 3.85 -1.36
N VAL A 42 -13.49 4.90 -1.18
CA VAL A 42 -13.15 6.26 -1.64
C VAL A 42 -12.06 6.82 -0.74
N VAL A 43 -10.96 7.27 -1.33
CA VAL A 43 -9.79 7.80 -0.61
C VAL A 43 -9.31 9.11 -1.22
N THR A 44 -8.59 9.90 -0.43
CA THR A 44 -7.87 11.09 -0.90
C THR A 44 -6.38 10.90 -0.64
N VAL A 45 -5.55 11.06 -1.67
CA VAL A 45 -4.10 10.97 -1.55
C VAL A 45 -3.53 12.36 -1.30
N VAL A 46 -2.71 12.48 -0.27
CA VAL A 46 -1.99 13.72 0.05
C VAL A 46 -0.49 13.45 0.20
N PRO A 47 0.39 14.41 -0.12
CA PRO A 47 1.82 14.27 0.15
C PRO A 47 2.08 14.02 1.65
N ALA A 48 2.79 12.94 1.95
CA ALA A 48 3.18 12.65 3.34
C ALA A 48 4.28 13.61 3.79
N LYS A 49 4.14 14.17 5.00
CA LYS A 49 5.25 14.83 5.69
C LYS A 49 6.14 13.76 6.32
N VAL A 50 7.16 13.33 5.59
CA VAL A 50 8.08 12.28 6.07
C VAL A 50 9.15 12.93 6.97
N ALA A 51 9.24 12.54 8.23
CA ALA A 51 10.45 12.77 9.02
C ALA A 51 11.56 11.90 8.45
N LYS A 52 12.77 12.45 8.25
CA LYS A 52 13.90 11.70 7.64
C LYS A 52 14.11 10.37 8.38
N ALA A 53 13.95 9.25 7.68
CA ALA A 53 14.34 7.95 8.18
C ALA A 53 15.87 7.89 8.33
N PRO A 54 16.42 7.17 9.33
CA PRO A 54 17.85 6.88 9.38
C PRO A 54 18.24 6.12 8.12
N GLN A 55 19.22 6.63 7.37
CA GLN A 55 19.72 5.95 6.18
C GLN A 55 20.45 4.68 6.61
N ALA A 56 19.91 3.51 6.28
CA ALA A 56 20.64 2.26 6.40
C ALA A 56 21.75 2.22 5.33
N GLN A 57 23.01 2.18 5.78
CA GLN A 57 24.19 2.11 4.93
C GLN A 57 24.19 0.80 4.15
N LYS A 58 23.93 0.86 2.84
CA LYS A 58 24.10 -0.29 1.94
C LYS A 58 25.59 -0.60 1.82
N GLN A 59 26.10 -1.57 2.57
CA GLN A 59 27.39 -2.21 2.25
C GLN A 59 27.22 -2.98 0.94
N ARG A 60 27.98 -2.58 -0.06
CA ARG A 60 28.04 -3.22 -1.38
C ARG A 60 28.78 -4.55 -1.19
N ALA A 61 28.10 -5.68 -1.34
CA ALA A 61 28.76 -6.97 -1.39
C ALA A 61 29.60 -7.03 -2.68
N GLU A 62 30.91 -7.22 -2.54
CA GLU A 62 31.82 -7.47 -3.66
C GLU A 62 31.41 -8.75 -4.40
N ALA A 63 31.52 -8.70 -5.73
CA ALA A 63 31.18 -9.79 -6.62
C ALA A 63 32.15 -10.97 -6.43
N VAL A 64 31.61 -12.17 -6.26
CA VAL A 64 32.38 -13.43 -6.28
C VAL A 64 32.64 -13.81 -7.74
N PRO A 65 33.90 -13.90 -8.21
CA PRO A 65 34.20 -14.39 -9.56
C PRO A 65 34.01 -15.91 -9.67
N ALA A 66 33.71 -16.36 -10.89
CA ALA A 66 33.43 -17.75 -11.28
C ALA A 66 34.68 -18.64 -11.34
#